data_AF-A0A0S8HB81-F1
#
_entry.id   AF-A0A0S8HB81-F1
#
_cell.length_a   1.000
_cell.length_b   1.000
_cell.length_c   1.000
_cell.angle_alpha   90.00
_cell.angle_beta   90.00
_cell.angle_gamma   90.00
#
_symmetry.space_group_name_H-M   'P 1'
#
loop_
_entity.id
_entity.type
_entity.pdbx_description
1 polymer ?
#
loop_
_entity_poly.entity_id
_entity_poly.type
_entity_poly.pdbx_seq_one_letter_code
_entity_poly.pdbx_strand_id
1 'polypeptide(L)'
;MDVLERPKHQAGGAPFWVRYEEEVACPECGSRMRLLGQVDSEVWPASEPRMNAGHMFGDMGLLYIHYCDECNILATGGQCY
;
A
#
# COMPACT_ATOMS: atom_id res chain seq x y z
N MET A 1 -22.03 6.36 12.57
CA MET A 1 -21.18 5.51 11.72
C MET A 1 -19.77 6.00 11.96
N ASP A 2 -19.00 5.23 12.72
CA ASP A 2 -17.59 5.55 12.96
C ASP A 2 -16.90 5.69 11.60
N VAL A 3 -16.33 6.87 11.35
CA VAL A 3 -15.40 7.05 10.25
C VAL A 3 -14.22 6.18 10.63
N LEU A 4 -14.16 4.95 10.11
CA LEU A 4 -12.99 4.10 10.27
C LEU A 4 -11.80 4.92 9.75
N GLU A 5 -10.92 5.32 10.66
CA GLU A 5 -9.73 6.09 10.31
C GLU A 5 -8.94 5.28 9.28
N ARG A 6 -8.79 5.82 8.07
CA ARG A 6 -7.95 5.25 7.02
C ARG A 6 -6.54 5.04 7.61
N PRO A 7 -6.04 3.79 7.72
CA PRO A 7 -4.70 3.57 8.22
C PRO A 7 -3.71 4.11 7.20
N LYS A 8 -2.97 5.15 7.60
CA LYS A 8 -2.05 5.90 6.74
C LYS A 8 -0.86 5.04 6.33
N HIS A 9 -0.07 4.59 7.29
CA HIS A 9 1.11 3.76 6.99
C HIS A 9 1.12 2.55 7.90
N GLN A 10 1.46 1.39 7.36
CA GLN A 10 1.46 0.16 8.14
C GLN A 10 2.60 -0.76 7.71
N ALA A 11 3.22 -1.43 8.68
CA ALA A 11 4.18 -2.50 8.47
C ALA A 11 3.55 -3.83 8.91
N GLY A 12 3.50 -4.80 8.01
CA GLY A 12 2.83 -6.09 8.22
C GLY A 12 1.31 -5.93 8.43
N GLY A 13 0.69 -6.93 9.07
CA GLY A 13 -0.73 -6.92 9.39
C GLY A 13 -1.65 -7.20 8.20
N ALA A 14 -2.95 -6.97 8.38
CA ALA A 14 -3.94 -7.09 7.32
C ALA A 14 -3.93 -5.82 6.45
N PRO A 15 -3.97 -5.94 5.11
CA PRO A 15 -4.06 -4.80 4.21
C PRO A 15 -5.38 -4.05 4.37
N PHE A 16 -5.32 -2.73 4.26
CA PHE A 16 -6.50 -1.91 4.00
C PHE A 16 -6.69 -1.75 2.49
N TRP A 17 -7.86 -2.09 1.98
CA TRP A 17 -8.17 -1.98 0.56
C TRP A 17 -8.99 -0.73 0.25
N VAL A 18 -8.57 0.03 -0.77
CA VAL A 18 -9.25 1.28 -1.16
C VAL A 18 -10.56 0.99 -1.90
N ARG A 19 -10.58 -0.01 -2.79
CA ARG A 19 -11.77 -0.34 -3.60
C ARG A 19 -12.28 -1.75 -3.36
N TYR A 20 -11.41 -2.74 -3.51
CA TYR A 20 -11.76 -4.16 -3.43
C TYR A 20 -10.64 -4.95 -2.78
N GLU A 21 -11.00 -6.01 -2.07
CA GLU A 21 -10.01 -6.96 -1.56
C GLU A 21 -9.30 -7.65 -2.71
N GLU A 22 -7.97 -7.73 -2.61
CA GLU A 22 -7.11 -8.33 -3.62
C GLU A 22 -6.21 -9.38 -2.97
N GLU A 23 -6.22 -10.60 -3.51
CA GLU A 23 -5.27 -11.62 -3.12
C GLU A 23 -4.05 -11.56 -4.04
N VAL A 24 -2.89 -11.23 -3.47
CA VAL A 24 -1.63 -11.19 -4.22
C VAL A 24 -0.96 -12.55 -4.15
N ALA A 25 -0.89 -13.25 -5.28
CA ALA A 25 -0.20 -14.52 -5.41
C ALA A 25 1.23 -14.33 -5.95
N CYS A 26 2.15 -15.16 -5.50
CA CYS A 26 3.53 -15.19 -5.98
C CYS A 26 3.57 -15.66 -7.44
N PRO A 27 4.20 -14.90 -8.36
CA PRO A 27 4.28 -15.31 -9.77
C PRO A 27 5.14 -16.56 -9.99
N GLU A 28 6.02 -16.91 -9.05
CA GLU A 28 6.93 -18.06 -9.17
C GLU A 28 6.29 -19.36 -8.66
N CYS A 29 5.63 -19.33 -7.51
CA CYS A 29 5.11 -20.55 -6.85
C CYS A 29 3.59 -20.58 -6.66
N GLY A 30 2.88 -19.49 -6.98
CA GLY A 30 1.44 -19.37 -6.80
C GLY A 30 0.96 -19.21 -5.35
N SER A 31 1.85 -19.30 -4.36
CA SER A 31 1.50 -19.10 -2.95
C SER A 31 1.02 -17.68 -2.68
N ARG A 32 0.03 -17.53 -1.80
CA ARG A 32 -0.41 -16.22 -1.30
C ARG A 32 0.76 -15.48 -0.66
N MET A 33 0.94 -14.22 -1.03
CA MET A 33 1.95 -13.34 -0.46
C MET A 33 1.37 -12.59 0.74
N ARG A 34 2.15 -12.43 1.80
CA ARG A 34 1.76 -11.62 2.96
C ARG A 34 2.07 -10.16 2.72
N LEU A 35 1.29 -9.28 3.33
CA LEU A 35 1.62 -7.85 3.36
C LEU A 35 2.90 -7.66 4.17
N LEU A 36 3.88 -6.97 3.59
CA LEU A 36 5.05 -6.48 4.29
C LEU A 36 4.84 -5.04 4.75
N GLY A 37 4.13 -4.23 3.97
CA GLY A 37 3.66 -2.93 4.39
C GLY A 37 2.79 -2.22 3.36
N GLN A 38 2.15 -1.14 3.78
CA GLN A 38 1.44 -0.21 2.92
C GLN A 38 1.85 1.23 3.22
N VAL A 39 1.84 2.05 2.18
CA VAL A 39 2.17 3.48 2.23
C VAL A 39 1.02 4.26 1.63
N ASP A 40 0.47 5.19 2.40
CA ASP A 40 -0.62 6.07 1.96
C ASP A 40 -0.11 7.30 1.24
N SER A 41 -0.84 7.78 0.25
CA SER A 41 -0.58 9.08 -0.33
C SER A 41 -0.64 10.18 0.73
N GLU A 42 0.39 11.02 0.77
CA GLU A 42 0.43 12.23 1.59
C GLU A 42 0.51 13.45 0.68
N VAL A 43 -0.33 14.46 0.94
CA VAL A 43 -0.25 15.75 0.25
C VAL A 43 0.20 16.80 1.25
N TRP A 44 1.36 17.40 1.00
CA TRP A 44 1.84 18.56 1.78
C TRP A 44 1.54 19.85 1.02
N PRO A 45 1.18 20.95 1.72
CA PRO A 45 0.89 22.22 1.07
C PRO A 45 2.10 22.73 0.28
N ALA A 46 1.85 23.26 -0.93
CA ALA A 46 2.87 23.72 -1.88
C ALA A 46 3.78 24.85 -1.37
N SER A 47 3.49 25.40 -0.18
CA SER A 47 4.29 26.40 0.51
C SER A 47 5.53 25.85 1.22
N GLU A 48 5.65 24.53 1.39
CA GLU A 48 6.80 23.88 2.03
C GLU A 48 7.92 23.60 0.99
N PRO A 49 9.20 23.90 1.28
CA PRO A 49 10.29 23.84 0.33
C PRO A 49 10.66 22.40 -0.06
N ARG A 50 10.05 21.90 -1.15
CA ARG A 50 10.42 20.87 -2.17
C ARG A 50 11.21 19.59 -1.80
N MET A 51 11.75 19.41 -0.61
CA MET A 51 12.35 18.15 -0.14
C MET A 51 11.33 17.23 0.54
N ASN A 52 10.16 17.76 0.93
CA ASN A 52 9.03 17.02 1.52
C ASN A 52 7.74 17.21 0.69
N ALA A 53 7.86 17.31 -0.65
CA ALA A 53 6.67 17.20 -1.49
C ALA A 53 6.10 15.80 -1.25
N GLY A 54 4.88 15.73 -0.74
CA GLY A 54 4.29 14.45 -0.35
C GLY A 54 4.22 13.45 -1.50
N HIS A 55 4.00 12.20 -1.18
CA HIS A 55 3.94 11.13 -2.16
C HIS A 55 2.49 10.86 -2.57
N MET A 56 2.28 10.58 -3.85
CA MET A 56 0.95 10.35 -4.42
C MET A 56 0.94 9.05 -5.21
N PHE A 57 -0.01 8.18 -4.91
CA PHE A 57 -0.23 6.92 -5.61
C PHE A 57 -1.57 6.98 -6.36
N GLY A 58 -1.53 7.29 -7.65
CA GLY A 58 -2.74 7.51 -8.45
C GLY A 58 -3.53 8.73 -7.95
N ASP A 59 -4.83 8.54 -7.73
CA ASP A 59 -5.71 9.56 -7.12
C ASP A 59 -5.93 9.28 -5.63
N MET A 60 -5.01 9.78 -4.79
CA MET A 60 -5.00 9.59 -3.33
C MET A 60 -5.14 8.12 -2.89
N GLY A 61 -4.41 7.22 -3.55
CA GLY A 61 -4.41 5.78 -3.29
C GLY A 61 -3.36 5.31 -2.28
N LEU A 62 -3.22 3.98 -2.20
CA LEU A 62 -2.23 3.28 -1.38
C LEU A 62 -1.27 2.47 -2.27
N LEU A 63 0.00 2.44 -1.88
CA LEU A 63 0.98 1.45 -2.35
C LEU A 63 1.03 0.29 -1.36
N TYR A 64 1.03 -0.94 -1.87
CA TYR A 64 1.20 -2.16 -1.10
C TYR A 64 2.50 -2.85 -1.48
N ILE A 65 3.21 -3.36 -0.48
CA ILE A 65 4.41 -4.17 -0.63
C ILE A 65 4.09 -5.55 -0.06
N HIS A 66 4.16 -6.57 -0.90
CA HIS A 66 3.90 -7.96 -0.54
C HIS A 66 5.17 -8.78 -0.63
N TYR A 67 5.28 -9.81 0.20
CA TYR A 67 6.43 -10.70 0.26
C TYR A 67 5.99 -12.16 0.21
N CYS A 68 6.71 -12.96 -0.58
CA CYS A 68 6.56 -14.41 -0.62
C CYS A 68 7.63 -15.05 0.26
N ASP A 69 7.20 -15.73 1.33
CA ASP A 69 8.12 -16.40 2.25
C ASP A 69 8.82 -17.63 1.61
N GLU A 70 8.22 -18.24 0.59
CA GLU A 70 8.80 -19.40 -0.11
C GLU A 70 9.89 -19.01 -1.12
N CYS A 71 9.59 -18.04 -1.99
CA CYS A 71 10.48 -17.65 -3.08
C CYS A 71 11.41 -16.47 -2.72
N ASN A 72 11.22 -15.84 -1.57
CA ASN A 72 11.99 -14.67 -1.12
C ASN A 72 11.93 -13.48 -2.10
N ILE A 73 10.78 -13.25 -2.73
CA ILE A 73 10.57 -12.14 -3.67
C ILE A 73 9.53 -11.14 -3.15
N LEU A 74 9.65 -9.90 -3.64
CA LEU A 74 8.72 -8.82 -3.37
C LEU A 74 7.82 -8.56 -4.59
N ALA A 75 6.57 -8.20 -4.31
CA ALA A 75 5.64 -7.66 -5.30
C ALA A 75 5.09 -6.33 -4.80
N THR A 76 4.93 -5.37 -5.71
CA THR A 76 4.32 -4.07 -5.41
C THR A 76 3.07 -3.89 -6.24
N GLY A 77 2.02 -3.34 -5.64
CA GLY A 77 0.77 -2.99 -6.31
C GLY A 77 0.12 -1.80 -5.63
N GLY A 78 -0.94 -1.25 -6.20
CA GLY A 78 -1.62 -0.11 -5.59
C GLY A 78 -3.07 0.01 -6.02
N GLN A 79 -3.88 0.60 -5.15
CA GLN A 79 -5.28 0.93 -5.44
C GLN A 79 -5.50 2.41 -5.15
N CYS A 80 -6.17 3.10 -6.05
CA CYS A 80 -6.67 4.46 -5.89
C CYS A 80 -8.18 4.49 -6.18
N TYR A 81 -8.82 5.65 -6.07
CA TYR A 81 -10.23 5.80 -6.42
C TYR A 81 -10.46 5.68 -7.94
#